data_AF-A0A7D5MM05-F1
#
_entry.id   AF-A0A7D5MM05-F1
#
_cell.length_a   1.000
_cell.length_b   1.000
_cell.length_c   1.000
_cell.angle_alpha   90.00
_cell.angle_beta   90.00
_cell.angle_gamma   90.00
#
_symmetry.space_group_name_H-M   'P 1'
#
loop_
_entity.id
_entity.type
_entity.pdbx_description
1 polymer ?
#
loop_
_entity_poly.entity_id
_entity_poly.type
_entity_poly.pdbx_seq_one_letter_code
_entity_poly.pdbx_strand_id
1 'polypeptide(L)'
;MEYAFAEFELDGVQNQLLILEIMETGPQRGKLFLAFSDETSGRETYGAGRYLDVKKVPAAKTVELDFNLAYNPYCAYNDKYSCPFPPKKIY
;
A
#
# COMPACT_ATOMS: atom_id res chain seq x y z
N MET A 1 0.48 11.03 3.30
CA MET A 1 -0.55 11.94 2.75
C MET A 1 -1.14 11.28 1.53
N GLU A 2 -2.43 11.47 1.26
CA GLU A 2 -3.06 10.96 0.02
C GLU A 2 -2.38 11.58 -1.20
N TYR A 3 -1.96 10.74 -2.14
CA TYR A 3 -1.27 11.18 -3.37
C TYR A 3 -2.16 11.01 -4.60
N ALA A 4 -2.69 9.79 -4.81
CA ALA A 4 -3.56 9.46 -5.94
C ALA A 4 -4.33 8.16 -5.66
N PHE A 5 -5.36 7.89 -6.47
CA PHE A 5 -5.97 6.57 -6.55
C PHE A 5 -5.45 5.84 -7.80
N ALA A 6 -5.08 4.57 -7.63
CA ALA A 6 -4.81 3.65 -8.72
C ALA A 6 -6.09 2.83 -8.98
N GLU A 7 -6.59 2.91 -10.21
CA GLU A 7 -7.73 2.14 -10.68
C GLU A 7 -7.24 1.04 -11.61
N PHE A 8 -7.67 -0.19 -11.38
CA PHE A 8 -7.27 -1.36 -12.17
C PHE A 8 -8.33 -2.44 -12.15
N GLU A 9 -8.28 -3.32 -13.13
CA GLU A 9 -9.13 -4.51 -13.21
C GLU A 9 -8.34 -5.75 -12.79
N LEU A 10 -8.94 -6.57 -11.93
CA LEU A 10 -8.42 -7.87 -11.55
C LEU A 10 -9.57 -8.88 -11.59
N ASP A 11 -9.40 -9.96 -12.36
CA ASP A 11 -10.41 -11.01 -12.56
C ASP A 11 -11.81 -10.49 -12.95
N GLY A 12 -11.85 -9.43 -13.79
CA GLY A 12 -13.11 -8.81 -14.23
C GLY A 12 -13.74 -7.86 -13.22
N VAL A 13 -13.10 -7.66 -12.06
CA VAL A 13 -13.55 -6.74 -11.00
C VAL A 13 -12.75 -5.45 -11.06
N GLN A 14 -13.45 -4.32 -11.12
CA GLN A 14 -12.84 -3.00 -11.00
C GLN A 14 -12.47 -2.75 -9.54
N ASN A 15 -11.19 -2.45 -9.31
CA ASN A 15 -10.61 -2.22 -7.99
C ASN A 15 -9.96 -0.84 -7.95
N GLN A 16 -9.91 -0.27 -6.74
CA GLN A 16 -9.26 1.01 -6.49
C GLN A 16 -8.37 0.91 -5.25
N LEU A 17 -7.13 1.41 -5.34
CA LEU A 17 -6.20 1.48 -4.23
C LEU A 17 -5.68 2.91 -4.04
N LEU A 18 -5.60 3.34 -2.78
CA LEU A 18 -5.03 4.63 -2.41
C LEU A 18 -3.49 4.54 -2.38
N ILE A 19 -2.85 5.40 -3.17
CA ILE A 19 -1.40 5.63 -3.10
C ILE A 19 -1.14 6.76 -2.11
N LEU A 20 -0.23 6.51 -1.18
CA LEU A 20 0.19 7.43 -0.13
C LEU A 20 1.62 7.93 -0.39
N GLU A 21 1.86 9.21 -0.13
CA GLU A 21 3.19 9.81 -0.10
C GLU A 21 3.69 9.99 1.33
N ILE A 22 4.94 9.59 1.59
CA ILE A 22 5.61 9.79 2.88
C ILE A 22 6.03 11.26 3.00
N MET A 23 5.39 11.97 3.93
CA MET A 23 5.65 13.40 4.19
C MET A 23 6.56 13.63 5.40
N GLU A 24 6.86 12.59 6.18
CA GLU A 24 7.76 12.71 7.31
C GLU A 24 9.19 13.04 6.83
N THR A 25 9.91 13.83 7.62
CA THR A 25 11.31 14.18 7.34
C THR A 25 12.19 12.94 7.51
N GLY A 26 12.96 12.59 6.49
CA GLY A 26 13.86 11.44 6.54
C GLY A 26 14.18 10.91 5.13
N PRO A 27 14.95 9.80 5.05
CA PRO A 27 15.39 9.24 3.77
C PRO A 27 14.26 8.69 2.89
N GLN A 28 13.07 8.50 3.47
CA GLN A 28 11.89 8.00 2.75
C GLN A 28 10.95 9.12 2.28
N ARG A 29 11.25 10.39 2.60
CA ARG A 29 10.39 11.52 2.23
C ARG A 29 10.17 11.57 0.72
N GLY A 30 8.91 11.69 0.31
CA GLY A 30 8.50 11.79 -1.09
C GLY A 30 8.38 10.43 -1.80
N LYS A 31 8.66 9.32 -1.12
CA LYS A 31 8.36 7.99 -1.64
C LYS A 31 6.86 7.71 -1.59
N LEU A 32 6.43 6.94 -2.57
CA LEU A 32 5.05 6.48 -2.69
C LEU A 32 4.96 5.03 -2.23
N PHE A 33 3.89 4.69 -1.54
CA PHE A 33 3.56 3.32 -1.19
C PHE A 33 2.04 3.16 -1.13
N LEU A 34 1.57 1.92 -1.19
CA LEU A 34 0.19 1.58 -0.93
C LEU A 34 0.11 0.58 0.21
N ALA A 35 -0.95 0.67 1.00
CA ALA A 35 -1.29 -0.28 2.04
C ALA A 35 -2.63 -0.91 1.64
N PHE A 36 -2.67 -2.23 1.55
CA PHE A 36 -3.84 -2.95 1.07
C PHE A 36 -4.06 -4.23 1.86
N SER A 37 -5.30 -4.68 1.87
CA SER A 37 -5.72 -5.99 2.34
C SER A 37 -6.39 -6.72 1.20
N ASP A 38 -6.21 -8.03 1.14
CA ASP A 38 -6.79 -8.89 0.12
C ASP A 38 -7.37 -10.17 0.77
N GLU A 39 -7.98 -11.06 -0.02
CA GLU A 39 -8.64 -12.27 0.51
C GLU A 39 -7.70 -13.21 1.29
N THR A 40 -6.38 -13.10 1.08
CA THR A 40 -5.37 -13.84 1.85
C THR A 40 -5.07 -13.21 3.22
N SER A 41 -5.42 -11.94 3.42
CA SER A 41 -5.13 -11.18 4.65
C SER A 41 -5.89 -11.77 5.85
N GLY A 42 -5.15 -12.21 6.86
CA GLY A 42 -5.71 -12.82 8.07
C GLY A 42 -5.96 -14.33 7.96
N ARG A 43 -5.71 -14.93 6.79
CA ARG A 43 -5.73 -16.38 6.56
C ARG A 43 -4.34 -16.93 6.25
N GLU A 44 -3.69 -16.34 5.26
CA GLU A 44 -2.38 -16.79 4.75
C GLU A 44 -1.31 -15.70 4.85
N THR A 45 -1.72 -14.42 4.92
CA THR A 45 -0.84 -13.26 5.12
C THR A 45 -1.25 -12.44 6.36
N TYR A 46 -0.42 -11.48 6.79
CA TYR A 46 -0.66 -10.73 8.03
C TYR A 46 -2.02 -10.01 8.01
N GLY A 47 -2.79 -10.15 9.09
CA GLY A 47 -4.20 -9.73 9.14
C GLY A 47 -4.44 -8.23 8.92
N ALA A 48 -3.44 -7.38 9.14
CA ALA A 48 -3.58 -5.93 8.92
C ALA A 48 -3.29 -5.48 7.47
N GLY A 49 -2.94 -6.41 6.57
CA GLY A 49 -2.61 -6.14 5.18
C GLY A 49 -1.11 -6.09 4.88
N ARG A 50 -0.78 -5.82 3.63
CA ARG A 50 0.58 -5.73 3.06
C ARG A 50 0.83 -4.36 2.46
N TYR A 51 2.10 -3.98 2.38
CA TYR A 51 2.56 -2.74 1.75
C TYR A 51 3.26 -3.05 0.43
N LEU A 52 3.16 -2.12 -0.51
CA LEU A 52 3.90 -2.15 -1.78
C LEU A 52 4.48 -0.76 -2.02
N ASP A 53 5.78 -0.71 -2.29
CA ASP A 53 6.46 0.53 -2.69
C ASP A 53 6.12 0.83 -4.15
N VAL A 54 5.74 2.08 -4.42
CA VAL A 54 5.32 2.53 -5.74
C VAL A 54 6.40 3.43 -6.33
N LYS A 55 6.86 3.10 -7.54
CA LYS A 55 7.87 3.90 -8.23
C LYS A 55 7.25 5.22 -8.71
N LYS A 56 7.71 6.34 -8.16
CA LYS A 56 7.30 7.68 -8.59
C LYS A 56 7.93 8.02 -9.94
N VAL A 57 7.12 8.14 -10.98
CA VAL A 57 7.55 8.56 -12.32
C VAL A 57 6.95 9.94 -12.62
N PRO A 58 7.77 10.99 -12.80
CA PRO A 58 7.27 12.34 -13.08
C PRO A 58 6.36 12.36 -14.31
N ALA A 59 5.21 13.05 -14.18
CA ALA A 59 4.20 13.22 -15.24
C ALA A 59 3.55 11.92 -15.77
N ALA A 60 3.80 10.76 -15.16
CA ALA A 60 3.12 9.53 -15.52
C ALA A 60 1.65 9.57 -15.05
N LYS A 61 0.74 9.06 -15.89
CA LYS A 61 -0.68 8.87 -15.56
C LYS A 61 -1.00 7.42 -15.17
N THR A 62 -0.08 6.51 -15.44
CA THR A 62 -0.18 5.09 -15.12
C THR A 62 1.07 4.66 -14.35
N VAL A 63 0.93 3.63 -13.53
CA VAL A 63 2.01 3.06 -12.74
C VAL A 63 1.89 1.54 -12.73
N GLU A 64 3.03 0.86 -12.67
CA GLU A 64 3.07 -0.58 -12.50
C GLU A 64 2.96 -0.93 -11.02
N LEU A 65 2.02 -1.81 -10.69
CA LEU A 65 1.83 -2.35 -9.35
C LEU A 65 2.15 -3.84 -9.38
N ASP A 66 3.37 -4.20 -8.98
CA ASP A 66 3.77 -5.61 -8.86
C ASP A 66 3.48 -6.13 -7.44
N PHE A 67 2.33 -6.77 -7.28
CA PHE A 67 1.90 -7.34 -5.99
C PHE A 67 2.80 -8.50 -5.50
N ASN A 68 3.68 -9.06 -6.34
CA ASN A 68 4.66 -10.05 -5.90
C ASN A 68 5.77 -9.44 -5.03
N LEU A 69 5.95 -8.11 -5.11
CA LEU A 69 6.89 -7.36 -4.27
C LEU A 69 6.24 -6.85 -2.97
N ALA A 70 4.98 -7.19 -2.71
CA ALA A 70 4.29 -6.78 -1.50
C ALA A 70 4.93 -7.41 -0.26
N TYR A 71 5.13 -6.61 0.78
CA TYR A 71 5.82 -6.99 2.01
C TYR A 71 4.96 -6.70 3.24
N ASN A 72 5.19 -7.43 4.32
CA ASN A 72 4.48 -7.19 5.57
C ASN A 72 5.05 -5.94 6.26
N PRO A 73 4.19 -5.11 6.88
CA PRO A 73 4.67 -3.98 7.68
C PRO A 73 5.52 -4.49 8.85
N TYR A 74 6.50 -3.70 9.30
CA TYR A 74 7.37 -4.07 10.42
C TYR A 74 6.61 -4.46 11.70
N CYS A 75 5.42 -3.89 11.91
CA CYS A 75 4.55 -4.23 13.03
C CYS A 75 4.00 -5.67 12.99
N ALA A 76 4.08 -6.36 11.85
CA ALA A 76 3.78 -7.78 11.73
C ALA A 76 4.83 -8.69 12.40
N TYR A 77 6.04 -8.18 12.60
CA TYR A 77 7.17 -8.93 13.15
C TYR A 77 7.52 -8.55 14.60
N ASN A 78 6.95 -7.45 15.10
CA ASN A 78 7.27 -6.95 16.43
C ASN A 78 6.16 -6.06 16.99
N ASP A 79 5.48 -6.59 18.01
CA ASP A 79 4.34 -5.99 18.72
C ASP A 79 4.69 -4.64 19.38
N LYS A 80 5.97 -4.30 19.52
CA LYS A 80 6.43 -3.00 20.05
C LYS A 80 6.37 -1.86 19.03
N TYR A 81 6.20 -2.16 17.74
CA TYR A 81 6.05 -1.13 16.70
C TYR A 81 4.57 -0.87 16.43
N SER A 82 4.14 0.38 16.62
CA SER A 82 2.78 0.78 16.26
C SER A 82 2.59 0.66 14.75
N CYS A 83 1.69 -0.21 14.30
CA CYS A 83 1.24 -0.18 12.91
C CYS A 83 0.65 1.21 12.61
N PRO A 84 1.02 1.87 11.51
CA PRO A 84 0.19 2.93 10.98
C PRO A 84 -1.12 2.27 10.55
N PHE A 85 -2.17 2.44 11.36
CA PHE A 85 -3.52 1.99 11.01
C PHE A 85 -3.90 2.66 9.69
N PRO A 86 -4.22 1.89 8.63
CA PRO A 86 -4.77 2.49 7.42
C PRO A 86 -6.10 3.19 7.78
N PRO A 87 -6.39 4.36 7.19
CA PRO A 87 -7.64 5.06 7.44
C PRO A 87 -8.83 4.18 7.05
N LYS A 88 -9.91 4.27 7.84
CA LYS A 88 -11.12 3.42 7.86
C LYS A 88 -11.93 3.31 6.55
N LYS A 89 -11.43 3.83 5.42
CA LYS A 89 -12.11 3.75 4.12
C LYS A 89 -11.18 3.16 3.07
N ILE A 90 -11.29 1.84 2.91
CA ILE A 90 -10.94 1.14 1.66
C ILE A 90 -12.13 0.19 1.43
N TYR A 91 -13.02 0.56 0.52
CA TYR A 91 -13.98 -0.32 -0.15
C TYR A 91 -13.59 -0.36 -1.61
#